data_AF-A7B8T0-F1
#
_entry.id   AF-A7B8T0-F1
#
_cell.length_a   1.000
_cell.length_b   1.000
_cell.length_c   1.000
_cell.angle_alpha   90.00
_cell.angle_beta   90.00
_cell.angle_gamma   90.00
#
_symmetry.space_group_name_H-M   'P 1'
#
loop_
_entity.id
_entity.type
_entity.pdbx_description
1 polymer ?
#
loop_
_entity_poly.entity_id
_entity_poly.type
_entity_poly.pdbx_seq_one_letter_code
_entity_poly.pdbx_strand_id
1 'polypeptide(L)'
;MTNHCRGNEVETAVTDFITLLRSHAKERQAHGGFRIRAGLVGIQKKPIYIHGMSLGNSLLGTEYMEPIVRFQPITMELDPLLTIDEVLPIINDLALDLINQGGVQYLQVMAEPNDRQSEPE
;
A
#
# COMPACT_ATOMS: atom_id res chain seq x y z
N MET A 1 -2.69 9.60 -19.40
CA MET A 1 -2.17 8.68 -18.38
C MET A 1 -0.66 8.86 -18.31
N THR A 2 -0.14 8.88 -17.10
CA THR A 2 1.30 8.92 -16.77
C THR A 2 1.56 7.74 -15.85
N ASN A 3 2.73 7.10 -15.94
CA ASN A 3 3.09 5.98 -15.06
C ASN A 3 3.67 6.46 -13.73
N HIS A 4 2.98 7.41 -13.11
CA HIS A 4 3.38 8.06 -11.88
C HIS A 4 2.15 8.15 -10.99
N CYS A 5 2.28 7.71 -9.75
CA CYS A 5 1.33 7.98 -8.68
C CYS A 5 2.08 8.29 -7.39
N ARG A 6 1.36 8.73 -6.35
CA ARG A 6 1.88 8.90 -4.99
C ARG A 6 1.51 7.70 -4.13
N GLY A 7 2.25 7.45 -3.06
CA GLY A 7 1.91 6.37 -2.10
C GLY A 7 0.48 6.50 -1.56
N ASN A 8 0.06 7.70 -1.17
CA ASN A 8 -1.29 7.94 -0.66
C ASN A 8 -2.41 7.71 -1.69
N GLU A 9 -2.11 7.82 -2.99
CA GLU A 9 -3.07 7.47 -4.06
C GLU A 9 -3.26 5.95 -4.14
N VAL A 10 -2.21 5.16 -3.88
CA VAL A 10 -2.29 3.70 -3.78
C VAL A 10 -3.09 3.30 -2.55
N GLU A 11 -2.78 3.88 -1.38
CA GLU A 11 -3.53 3.64 -0.13
C GLU A 11 -5.03 3.95 -0.28
N THR A 12 -5.35 5.09 -0.91
CA THR A 12 -6.74 5.49 -1.16
C THR A 12 -7.43 4.48 -2.08
N ALA A 13 -6.78 4.10 -3.19
CA ALA A 13 -7.37 3.14 -4.14
C ALA A 13 -7.63 1.77 -3.51
N VAL A 14 -6.71 1.27 -2.67
CA VAL A 14 -6.89 0.00 -1.93
C VAL A 14 -8.03 0.13 -0.92
N THR A 15 -8.06 1.22 -0.15
CA THR A 15 -9.10 1.47 0.85
C THR A 15 -10.49 1.55 0.22
N ASP A 16 -10.63 2.29 -0.87
CA ASP A 16 -11.90 2.44 -1.59
C ASP A 16 -12.39 1.10 -2.14
N PHE A 17 -11.49 0.32 -2.76
CA PHE A 17 -11.82 -1.00 -3.31
C PHE A 17 -12.33 -1.94 -2.23
N ILE A 18 -11.62 -2.05 -1.11
CA ILE A 18 -11.99 -2.95 -0.01
C ILE A 18 -13.28 -2.47 0.67
N THR A 19 -13.46 -1.16 0.83
CA THR A 19 -14.69 -0.57 1.40
C THR A 19 -15.91 -0.89 0.55
N LEU A 20 -15.80 -0.76 -0.77
CA LEU A 20 -16.86 -1.10 -1.71
C LEU A 20 -17.17 -2.61 -1.66
N LEU A 21 -16.14 -3.45 -1.71
CA LEU A 21 -16.27 -4.91 -1.64
C LEU A 21 -16.99 -5.35 -0.36
N ARG A 22 -16.62 -4.76 0.78
CA ARG A 22 -17.26 -5.05 2.08
C ARG A 22 -18.71 -4.60 2.11
N SER A 23 -19.02 -3.42 1.59
CA SER A 23 -20.40 -2.94 1.51
C SER A 23 -21.28 -3.93 0.75
N HIS A 24 -20.83 -4.39 -0.42
CA HIS A 24 -21.56 -5.39 -1.21
C HIS A 24 -21.67 -6.76 -0.54
N ALA A 25 -20.64 -7.20 0.15
CA ALA A 25 -20.65 -8.46 0.88
C ALA A 25 -21.62 -8.42 2.08
N LYS A 26 -21.66 -7.30 2.82
CA LYS A 26 -22.60 -7.09 3.93
C LYS A 26 -24.05 -7.10 3.46
N GLU A 27 -24.36 -6.41 2.36
CA GLU A 27 -25.70 -6.41 1.75
C GLU A 27 -26.19 -7.83 1.41
N ARG A 28 -25.28 -8.70 0.95
CA ARG A 28 -25.61 -10.04 0.46
C ARG A 28 -25.40 -11.14 1.48
N GLN A 29 -24.88 -10.82 2.67
CA GLN A 29 -24.41 -11.80 3.65
C GLN A 29 -23.51 -12.85 2.98
N ALA A 30 -22.56 -12.38 2.16
CA ALA A 30 -21.66 -13.26 1.42
C ALA A 30 -20.61 -13.83 2.39
N HIS A 31 -20.86 -15.06 2.86
CA HIS A 31 -19.95 -15.83 3.69
C HIS A 31 -19.03 -16.67 2.79
N GLY A 32 -17.71 -16.58 2.97
CA GLY A 32 -16.77 -17.40 2.18
C GLY A 32 -15.37 -16.82 1.98
N GLY A 33 -15.13 -15.57 2.40
CA GLY A 33 -13.86 -14.90 2.13
C GLY A 33 -13.63 -14.61 0.64
N PHE A 34 -12.75 -13.67 0.36
CA PHE A 34 -12.35 -13.27 -0.97
C PHE A 34 -10.85 -13.50 -1.14
N ARG A 35 -10.49 -14.23 -2.20
CA ARG A 35 -9.11 -14.26 -2.67
C ARG A 35 -8.89 -13.11 -3.65
N ILE A 36 -8.10 -12.13 -3.25
CA ILE A 36 -7.84 -10.92 -4.03
C ILE A 36 -6.42 -11.02 -4.60
N ARG A 37 -6.29 -10.73 -5.91
CA ARG A 37 -4.99 -10.58 -6.59
C ARG A 37 -4.87 -9.15 -7.07
N ALA A 38 -3.91 -8.41 -6.51
CA ALA A 38 -3.68 -7.01 -6.84
C ALA A 38 -2.47 -6.85 -7.77
N GLY A 39 -2.55 -5.88 -8.67
CA GLY A 39 -1.38 -5.46 -9.41
C GLY A 39 -1.47 -4.10 -10.07
N LEU A 40 -0.30 -3.59 -10.47
CA LEU A 40 -0.17 -2.27 -11.08
C LEU A 40 -0.25 -2.37 -12.60
N VAL A 41 -1.07 -1.51 -13.20
CA VAL A 41 -1.21 -1.39 -14.65
C VAL A 41 -0.78 0.00 -15.07
N GLY A 42 0.22 0.07 -15.93
CA GLY A 42 0.71 1.31 -16.52
C GLY A 42 0.75 1.26 -18.05
N ILE A 43 1.15 2.37 -18.66
CA ILE A 43 1.49 2.48 -20.08
C ILE A 43 2.59 1.46 -20.41
N GLN A 44 2.35 0.64 -21.44
CA GLN A 44 3.29 -0.38 -21.88
C GLN A 44 4.67 0.20 -22.21
N LYS A 45 5.72 -0.58 -21.91
CA LYS A 45 7.13 -0.27 -22.18
C LYS A 45 7.65 0.99 -21.47
N LYS A 46 6.91 1.52 -20.48
CA LYS A 46 7.37 2.59 -19.60
C LYS A 46 7.38 2.10 -18.15
N PRO A 47 8.40 2.41 -17.35
CA PRO A 47 8.41 2.06 -15.93
C PRO A 47 7.27 2.76 -15.19
N ILE A 48 6.85 2.20 -14.05
CA ILE A 48 5.93 2.82 -13.10
C ILE A 48 6.73 3.40 -11.93
N TYR A 49 6.38 4.60 -11.50
CA TYR A 49 6.97 5.29 -10.36
C TYR A 49 5.91 5.55 -9.29
N ILE A 50 6.23 5.19 -8.05
CA ILE A 50 5.42 5.54 -6.88
C ILE A 50 6.21 6.58 -6.10
N HIS A 51 5.71 7.81 -6.07
CA HIS A 51 6.36 8.94 -5.41
C HIS A 51 6.13 8.90 -3.91
N GLY A 52 7.24 8.92 -3.17
CA GLY A 52 7.24 9.25 -1.75
C GLY A 52 7.10 10.75 -1.50
N MET A 53 6.72 11.10 -0.27
CA MET A 53 6.75 12.48 0.22
C MET A 53 8.05 12.74 0.98
N SER A 54 8.65 13.90 0.75
CA SER A 54 9.73 14.42 1.58
C SER A 54 9.19 14.84 2.97
N LEU A 55 10.08 14.95 3.95
CA LEU A 55 9.80 15.43 5.31
C LEU A 55 9.07 16.79 5.35
N GLY A 56 9.19 17.59 4.28
CA GLY A 56 8.50 18.88 4.09
C GLY A 56 7.24 18.82 3.22
N ASN A 57 6.58 17.66 3.09
CA ASN A 57 5.39 17.43 2.26
C ASN A 57 5.53 17.77 0.77
N SER A 58 6.76 17.91 0.28
CA SER A 58 7.06 18.10 -1.15
C SER A 58 7.19 16.74 -1.82
N LEU A 59 6.74 16.64 -3.08
CA LEU A 59 6.96 15.45 -3.88
C LEU A 59 8.45 15.24 -4.12
N LEU A 60 8.93 14.02 -3.86
CA LEU A 60 10.27 13.64 -4.25
C LEU A 60 10.35 13.55 -5.78
N GLY A 61 11.41 14.13 -6.35
CA GLY A 61 11.69 14.05 -7.77
C GLY A 61 11.89 12.59 -8.23
N THR A 62 11.65 12.33 -9.51
CA THR A 62 11.78 10.98 -10.10
C THR A 62 13.18 10.39 -9.96
N GLU A 63 14.20 11.25 -9.84
CA GLU A 63 15.60 10.89 -9.63
C GLU A 63 15.89 10.22 -8.28
N TYR A 64 14.98 10.37 -7.32
CA TYR A 64 15.05 9.71 -6.00
C TYR A 64 14.20 8.45 -5.92
N MET A 65 13.50 8.08 -7.01
CA MET A 65 12.55 6.97 -7.04
C MET A 65 13.10 5.79 -7.83
N GLU A 66 12.86 4.58 -7.33
CA GLU A 66 13.16 3.36 -8.07
C GLU A 66 12.03 3.03 -9.05
N PRO A 67 12.34 2.69 -10.31
CA PRO A 67 11.33 2.33 -11.30
C PRO A 67 10.84 0.88 -11.10
N ILE A 68 9.52 0.69 -11.08
CA ILE A 68 8.90 -0.63 -11.16
C ILE A 68 8.96 -1.09 -12.61
N VAL A 69 9.96 -1.92 -12.93
CA VAL A 69 10.14 -2.54 -14.24
C VAL A 69 9.55 -3.95 -14.33
N ARG A 70 9.40 -4.62 -13.19
CA ARG A 70 8.79 -5.95 -13.06
C ARG A 70 7.96 -5.97 -11.80
N PHE A 71 6.67 -6.26 -11.95
CA PHE A 71 5.73 -6.31 -10.85
C PHE A 71 5.34 -7.77 -10.57
N GLN A 72 5.40 -8.19 -9.31
CA GLN A 72 4.87 -9.48 -8.88
C GLN A 72 3.48 -9.29 -8.27
N PRO A 73 2.43 -9.93 -8.82
CA PRO A 73 1.09 -9.83 -8.26
C PRO A 73 1.01 -10.31 -6.82
N ILE A 74 0.50 -9.42 -5.95
CA ILE A 74 0.26 -9.71 -4.54
C ILE A 74 -1.08 -10.41 -4.44
N THR A 75 -1.11 -11.49 -3.66
CA THR A 75 -2.34 -12.26 -3.40
C THR A 75 -2.62 -12.24 -1.91
N MET A 76 -3.87 -11.99 -1.54
CA MET A 76 -4.32 -11.98 -0.17
C MET A 76 -5.69 -12.63 -0.04
N GLU A 77 -6.02 -13.03 1.18
CA GLU A 77 -7.33 -13.52 1.56
C GLU A 77 -7.99 -12.47 2.46
N LEU A 78 -9.27 -12.16 2.22
CA LEU A 78 -10.04 -11.20 2.99
C LEU A 78 -11.38 -11.79 3.36
N ASP A 79 -11.69 -11.89 4.65
CA ASP A 79 -13.08 -11.99 5.07
C ASP A 79 -13.71 -10.59 5.10
N PRO A 80 -14.68 -10.29 4.22
CA PRO A 80 -15.25 -8.95 4.11
C PRO A 80 -16.16 -8.57 5.30
N LEU A 81 -16.60 -9.56 6.08
CA LEU A 81 -17.52 -9.38 7.20
C LEU A 81 -16.81 -9.14 8.53
N LEU A 82 -15.47 -9.22 8.56
CA LEU A 82 -14.64 -8.80 9.70
C LEU A 82 -15.00 -7.37 10.13
N THR A 83 -14.65 -7.02 11.37
CA THR A 83 -14.83 -5.66 11.90
C THR A 83 -13.91 -4.66 11.19
N ILE A 84 -14.06 -3.36 11.46
CA ILE A 84 -13.17 -2.36 10.86
C ILE A 84 -11.75 -2.51 11.43
N ASP A 85 -11.62 -2.72 12.73
CA ASP A 85 -10.33 -2.84 13.42
C ASP A 85 -9.52 -4.06 12.95
N GLU A 86 -10.19 -5.14 12.56
CA GLU A 86 -9.54 -6.33 11.99
C GLU A 86 -9.14 -6.16 10.53
N VAL A 87 -9.87 -5.35 9.77
CA VAL A 87 -9.61 -5.16 8.33
C VAL A 87 -8.58 -4.07 8.06
N LEU A 88 -8.48 -3.05 8.92
CA LEU A 88 -7.54 -1.95 8.73
C LEU A 88 -6.08 -2.42 8.57
N PRO A 89 -5.54 -3.33 9.41
CA PRO A 89 -4.20 -3.87 9.21
C PRO A 89 -4.04 -4.55 7.84
N ILE A 90 -5.03 -5.31 7.41
CA ILE A 90 -5.02 -6.04 6.14
C ILE A 90 -4.96 -5.07 4.94
N ILE A 91 -5.73 -3.97 5.00
CA ILE A 91 -5.71 -2.91 3.99
C ILE A 91 -4.33 -2.26 3.93
N ASN A 92 -3.77 -1.94 5.10
CA ASN A 92 -2.46 -1.30 5.21
C ASN A 92 -1.36 -2.19 4.65
N ASP A 93 -1.35 -3.48 4.99
CA ASP A 93 -0.38 -4.44 4.49
C ASP A 93 -0.43 -4.56 2.96
N LEU A 94 -1.63 -4.66 2.38
CA LEU A 94 -1.79 -4.70 0.93
C LEU A 94 -1.28 -3.41 0.25
N ALA A 95 -1.60 -2.24 0.82
CA ALA A 95 -1.15 -0.96 0.28
C ALA A 95 0.38 -0.83 0.37
N LEU A 96 0.97 -1.19 1.51
CA LEU A 96 2.40 -1.20 1.72
C LEU A 96 3.10 -2.16 0.77
N ASP A 97 2.60 -3.37 0.59
CA ASP A 97 3.17 -4.33 -0.36
C ASP A 97 3.15 -3.77 -1.79
N LEU A 98 2.06 -3.12 -2.20
CA LEU A 98 1.96 -2.48 -3.52
C LEU A 98 2.94 -1.33 -3.69
N ILE A 99 3.11 -0.50 -2.66
CA ILE A 99 4.05 0.64 -2.65
C ILE A 99 5.50 0.12 -2.66
N ASN A 100 5.79 -0.91 -1.87
CA ASN A 100 7.13 -1.45 -1.68
C ASN A 100 7.64 -2.23 -2.88
N GLN A 101 6.76 -2.71 -3.77
CA GLN A 101 7.18 -3.21 -5.10
C GLN A 101 7.94 -2.16 -5.92
N GLY A 102 7.82 -0.87 -5.52
CA GLY A 102 8.55 0.31 -5.96
C GLY A 102 10.06 0.32 -5.76
N GLY A 103 10.62 -0.47 -4.83
CA GLY A 103 12.06 -0.38 -4.52
C GLY A 103 12.43 -0.83 -3.12
N VAL A 104 12.23 -2.11 -2.80
CA VAL A 104 12.71 -2.69 -1.54
C VAL A 104 14.25 -2.80 -1.55
N GLN A 105 14.93 -1.68 -1.31
CA GLN A 105 16.27 -1.68 -0.72
C GLN A 105 16.42 -0.70 0.45
N TYR A 106 15.50 0.26 0.66
CA TYR A 106 15.67 1.29 1.71
C TYR A 106 14.40 1.64 2.49
N LEU A 107 13.63 0.63 2.93
CA LEU A 107 12.75 0.85 4.07
C LEU A 107 13.62 1.08 5.32
N GLN A 108 13.92 2.34 5.61
CA GLN A 108 14.24 2.72 6.98
C GLN A 108 12.99 2.44 7.80
N VAL A 109 13.03 1.34 8.54
CA VAL A 109 12.14 1.10 9.68
C VAL A 109 12.21 2.36 10.52
N MET A 110 11.12 3.13 10.58
CA MET A 110 11.01 4.21 11.56
C MET A 110 11.15 3.53 12.92
N ALA A 111 12.21 3.88 13.63
CA ALA A 111 12.62 3.25 14.88
C ALA A 111 11.41 3.01 15.81
N GLU A 112 11.35 1.81 16.38
CA GLU A 112 10.40 1.47 17.44
C GLU A 112 10.45 2.53 18.55
N PRO A 113 9.32 2.88 19.18
CA PRO A 113 9.30 3.92 20.20
C PRO A 113 9.92 3.36 21.50
N ASN A 114 11.25 3.44 21.62
CA ASN A 114 11.91 3.30 22.93
C ASN A 114 13.29 3.94 23.09
N ASP A 115 13.71 4.88 22.23
CA ASP A 115 14.96 5.65 22.45
C ASP A 115 14.77 6.87 23.36
N ARG A 116 14.04 6.72 24.47
CA ARG A 116 13.91 7.77 25.49
C ARG A 116 13.93 7.24 26.93
N GLN A 117 14.93 6.44 27.29
CA GLN A 117 15.32 6.20 28.69
C GLN A 117 16.80 5.75 28.69
N SER A 118 17.79 6.30 29.38
CA SER A 118 17.97 7.43 30.28
C SER A 118 19.51 7.55 30.43
N GLU A 119 20.12 8.70 30.17
CA GLU A 119 21.45 8.99 30.75
C GLU A 119 21.27 9.27 32.25
N PRO A 120 22.15 8.71 33.09
CA PRO A 120 22.96 9.60 33.91
C PRO A 120 24.42 9.17 34.06
N GLU A 121 25.27 10.18 34.24
CA GLU A 121 26.67 10.10 34.70
C GLU A 121 26.82 9.39 36.06
#